data_AF-E2SLG7-F1
#
_entry.id   AF-E2SLG7-F1
#
_cell.length_a   1.000
_cell.length_b   1.000
_cell.length_c   1.000
_cell.angle_alpha   90.00
_cell.angle_beta   90.00
_cell.angle_gamma   90.00
#
_symmetry.space_group_name_H-M   'P 1'
#
loop_
_entity.id
_entity.type
_entity.pdbx_description
1 polymer ?
#
loop_
_entity_poly.entity_id
_entity_poly.type
_entity_poly.pdbx_seq_one_letter_code
_entity_poly.pdbx_strand_id
1 'polypeptide(L)'
;MLNILPEKDYNTYQTILPLQFNLSFQNDIAHDDISRTVLEVTGGINLNKYIDFTNRNTHGYNGIYMFNTLILAWALFGYASTRKLEELCRTDIRFMFLMNNYRPSHQAFHRFIHDDLKMPI
;
A
#
# COMPACT_ATOMS: atom_id res chain seq x y z
N MET A 1 58.36 27.82 -15.14
CA MET A 1 57.10 28.09 -14.42
C MET A 1 56.33 26.78 -14.40
N LEU A 2 56.29 26.07 -13.25
CA LEU A 2 55.59 24.79 -13.12
C LEU A 2 54.09 25.06 -12.96
N ASN A 3 53.27 24.45 -13.82
CA ASN A 3 51.81 24.42 -13.65
C ASN A 3 51.46 23.37 -12.59
N ILE A 4 50.92 23.82 -11.46
CA ILE A 4 50.36 22.96 -10.42
C ILE A 4 48.90 22.71 -10.81
N LEU A 5 48.58 21.48 -11.25
CA LEU A 5 47.19 21.03 -11.37
C LEU A 5 46.69 20.64 -9.97
N PRO A 6 45.43 20.97 -9.60
CA PRO A 6 44.87 20.51 -8.33
C PRO A 6 44.72 18.98 -8.36
N GLU A 7 45.23 18.33 -7.32
CA GLU A 7 45.09 16.90 -7.10
C GLU A 7 43.61 16.55 -7.04
N LYS A 8 43.16 15.69 -7.96
CA LYS A 8 41.76 15.26 -8.03
C LYS A 8 41.52 14.13 -7.04
N ASP A 9 41.09 14.47 -5.83
CA ASP A 9 40.55 13.52 -4.84
C ASP A 9 39.16 13.01 -5.25
N TYR A 10 39.08 12.23 -6.33
CA TYR A 10 37.87 11.46 -6.63
C TYR A 10 38.12 9.99 -6.31
N ASN A 11 37.50 9.52 -5.24
CA ASN A 11 37.50 8.10 -4.89
C ASN A 11 36.31 7.41 -5.58
N THR A 12 36.50 6.21 -6.14
CA THR A 12 35.48 5.45 -6.90
C THR A 12 34.37 4.85 -6.05
N TYR A 13 34.39 5.09 -4.74
CA TYR A 13 33.34 4.62 -3.83
C TYR A 13 32.16 5.60 -3.87
N GLN A 14 31.04 5.15 -4.44
CA GLN A 14 29.77 5.83 -4.29
C GLN A 14 29.29 5.67 -2.84
N THR A 15 29.27 6.76 -2.08
CA THR A 15 28.65 6.80 -0.75
C THR A 15 27.14 6.58 -0.90
N ILE A 16 26.64 5.45 -0.40
CA ILE A 16 25.20 5.29 -0.18
C ILE A 16 24.86 6.16 1.03
N LEU A 17 24.07 7.22 0.82
CA LEU A 17 23.63 8.07 1.91
C LEU A 17 22.70 7.26 2.81
N PRO A 18 23.01 7.05 4.10
CA PRO A 18 22.17 6.29 5.02
C PRO A 18 21.00 7.18 5.46
N LEU A 19 20.13 7.52 4.52
CA LEU A 19 18.91 8.24 4.79
C LEU A 19 17.93 7.26 5.44
N GLN A 20 17.76 7.36 6.76
CA GLN A 20 16.68 6.69 7.47
C GLN A 20 15.35 7.38 7.16
N PHE A 21 14.81 7.16 5.97
CA PHE A 21 13.42 7.50 5.66
C PHE A 21 12.49 6.45 6.28
N ASN A 22 12.43 6.42 7.61
CA ASN A 22 11.44 5.62 8.30
C ASN A 22 10.10 6.34 8.17
N LEU A 23 9.37 6.05 7.10
CA LEU A 23 7.99 6.51 6.94
C LEU A 23 7.10 5.74 7.92
N SER A 24 6.52 6.45 8.87
CA SER A 24 5.54 5.97 9.82
C SER A 24 4.16 6.47 9.41
N PHE A 25 3.22 5.54 9.23
CA PHE A 25 1.83 5.88 8.99
C PHE A 25 1.28 6.85 10.05
N GLN A 26 1.73 6.74 11.31
CA GLN A 26 1.23 7.58 12.38
C GLN A 26 1.76 9.01 12.32
N ASN A 27 2.98 9.22 11.82
CA ASN A 27 3.66 10.51 11.88
C ASN A 27 3.61 11.24 10.53
N ASP A 28 3.65 10.51 9.42
CA ASP A 28 3.82 11.07 8.07
C ASP A 28 2.51 11.19 7.29
N ILE A 29 1.47 10.44 7.66
CA ILE A 29 0.12 10.61 7.08
C ILE A 29 -0.64 11.63 7.92
N ALA A 30 -1.25 12.62 7.26
CA ALA A 30 -2.03 13.66 7.92
C ALA A 30 -3.14 13.06 8.81
N HIS A 31 -3.44 13.71 9.94
CA HIS A 31 -4.43 13.20 10.90
C HIS A 31 -5.85 13.19 10.34
N ASP A 32 -6.15 14.07 9.39
CA ASP A 32 -7.41 14.19 8.67
C ASP A 32 -7.44 13.37 7.36
N ASP A 33 -6.39 12.59 7.05
CA ASP A 33 -6.37 11.78 5.84
C ASP A 33 -7.44 10.68 5.90
N ILE A 34 -8.16 10.52 4.79
CA ILE A 34 -9.27 9.58 4.66
C ILE A 34 -8.87 8.12 4.93
N SER A 35 -7.60 7.75 4.73
CA SER A 35 -7.11 6.39 5.04
C SER A 35 -7.19 6.07 6.53
N ARG A 36 -7.08 7.07 7.41
CA ARG A 36 -7.27 6.87 8.86
C ARG A 36 -8.72 6.58 9.19
N THR A 37 -9.65 7.36 8.62
CA THR A 37 -11.09 7.11 8.77
C THR A 37 -11.47 5.72 8.27
N VAL A 38 -10.90 5.28 7.15
CA VAL A 38 -11.12 3.91 6.64
C VAL A 38 -10.65 2.87 7.65
N LEU A 39 -9.47 3.04 8.26
CA LEU A 39 -8.98 2.11 9.28
C LEU A 39 -9.87 2.08 10.55
N GLU A 40 -10.33 3.24 11.01
CA GLU A 40 -11.23 3.34 12.16
C GLU A 40 -12.58 2.65 11.89
N VAL A 41 -13.18 2.92 10.73
CA VAL A 41 -14.46 2.32 10.34
C VAL A 41 -14.31 0.81 10.16
N THR A 42 -13.29 0.36 9.44
CA THR A 42 -13.06 -1.08 9.17
C THR A 42 -12.69 -1.85 10.43
N GLY A 43 -12.00 -1.22 11.39
CA GLY A 43 -11.72 -1.77 12.72
C GLY A 43 -12.93 -1.80 13.65
N GLY A 44 -13.88 -0.87 13.49
CA GLY A 44 -15.09 -0.77 14.30
C GLY A 44 -16.23 -1.70 13.86
N ILE A 45 -16.22 -2.18 12.62
CA ILE A 45 -17.27 -3.05 12.08
C ILE A 45 -16.90 -4.54 12.17
N ASN A 46 -17.94 -5.39 12.20
CA ASN A 46 -17.75 -6.83 12.08
C ASN A 46 -17.50 -7.24 10.62
N LEU A 47 -16.23 -7.35 10.23
CA LEU A 47 -15.79 -7.71 8.88
C LEU A 47 -16.25 -9.10 8.41
N ASN A 48 -16.57 -10.02 9.32
CA ASN A 48 -17.09 -11.36 8.95
C ASN A 48 -18.44 -11.30 8.23
N LYS A 49 -19.15 -10.17 8.31
CA LYS A 49 -20.38 -9.93 7.55
C LYS A 49 -20.13 -9.66 6.07
N TYR A 50 -19.00 -9.05 5.75
CA TYR A 50 -18.67 -8.59 4.40
C TYR A 50 -17.68 -9.51 3.69
N ILE A 51 -16.80 -10.12 4.47
CA ILE A 51 -15.71 -10.93 3.97
C ILE A 51 -15.96 -12.38 4.39
N ASP A 52 -15.83 -13.29 3.43
CA ASP A 52 -15.71 -14.71 3.69
C ASP A 52 -14.25 -15.06 4.05
N PHE A 53 -14.11 -15.70 5.21
CA PHE A 53 -12.82 -16.15 5.71
C PHE A 53 -12.69 -17.68 5.63
N THR A 54 -13.75 -18.42 5.30
CA THR A 54 -13.75 -19.89 5.39
C THR A 54 -12.94 -20.58 4.29
N ASN A 55 -12.92 -19.99 3.09
CA ASN A 55 -12.27 -20.59 1.91
C ASN A 55 -10.93 -19.93 1.55
N ARG A 56 -10.33 -19.16 2.48
CA ARG A 56 -9.08 -18.47 2.16
C ARG A 56 -7.93 -19.45 2.04
N ASN A 57 -7.39 -19.52 0.83
CA ASN A 57 -6.18 -20.27 0.53
C ASN A 57 -5.03 -19.72 1.38
N THR A 58 -4.23 -20.59 2.01
CA THR A 58 -3.13 -20.23 2.91
C THR A 58 -2.07 -19.32 2.26
N HIS A 59 -2.06 -19.25 0.93
CA HIS A 59 -1.16 -18.44 0.11
C HIS A 59 -1.78 -17.11 -0.37
N GLY A 60 -3.00 -16.77 0.05
CA GLY A 60 -3.69 -15.53 -0.29
C GLY A 60 -3.20 -14.32 0.52
N TYR A 61 -3.47 -13.11 0.02
CA TYR A 61 -3.26 -11.89 0.80
C TYR A 61 -4.27 -11.81 1.95
N ASN A 62 -3.93 -11.05 3.00
CA ASN A 62 -4.85 -10.82 4.11
C ASN A 62 -6.09 -10.06 3.61
N GLY A 63 -7.26 -10.67 3.79
CA GLY A 63 -8.53 -10.09 3.34
C GLY A 63 -8.89 -8.75 3.96
N ILE A 64 -8.45 -8.49 5.19
CA ILE A 64 -8.67 -7.21 5.86
C ILE A 64 -7.89 -6.10 5.12
N TYR A 65 -6.64 -6.37 4.74
CA TYR A 65 -5.84 -5.41 3.98
C TYR A 65 -6.42 -5.16 2.58
N MET A 66 -6.84 -6.24 1.91
CA MET A 66 -7.51 -6.15 0.61
C MET A 66 -8.82 -5.35 0.69
N PHE A 67 -9.61 -5.57 1.74
CA PHE A 67 -10.85 -4.83 1.99
C PHE A 67 -10.58 -3.34 2.25
N ASN A 68 -9.65 -3.01 3.15
CA ASN A 68 -9.33 -1.63 3.49
C ASN A 68 -8.85 -0.84 2.26
N THR A 69 -8.04 -1.49 1.42
CA THR A 69 -7.56 -0.93 0.15
C THR A 69 -8.72 -0.64 -0.80
N LEU A 70 -9.68 -1.56 -0.90
CA LEU A 70 -10.87 -1.39 -1.74
C LEU A 70 -11.73 -0.20 -1.28
N ILE A 71 -12.02 -0.14 0.02
CA ILE A 71 -12.80 0.95 0.63
C ILE A 71 -12.10 2.29 0.43
N LEU A 72 -10.78 2.36 0.63
CA LEU A 72 -10.02 3.59 0.40
C LEU A 72 -10.10 4.03 -1.06
N ALA A 73 -9.94 3.12 -2.01
CA ALA A 73 -10.01 3.44 -3.43
C ALA A 73 -11.37 4.01 -3.82
N TRP A 74 -12.45 3.45 -3.30
CA TRP A 74 -13.78 3.97 -3.60
C TRP A 74 -14.09 5.27 -2.90
N ALA A 75 -13.62 5.45 -1.66
CA ALA A 75 -13.76 6.72 -0.95
C ALA A 75 -13.05 7.88 -1.70
N LEU A 76 -11.94 7.60 -2.38
CA LEU A 76 -11.18 8.59 -3.14
C LEU A 76 -11.67 8.80 -4.58
N PHE A 77 -12.02 7.72 -5.27
CA PHE A 77 -12.24 7.73 -6.72
C PHE A 77 -13.66 7.31 -7.14
N GLY A 78 -14.53 6.98 -6.18
CA GLY A 78 -15.84 6.38 -6.44
C GLY A 78 -15.71 4.91 -6.83
N TYR A 79 -15.38 4.64 -8.09
CA TYR A 79 -15.08 3.28 -8.57
C TYR A 79 -13.63 3.17 -8.99
N ALA A 80 -12.96 2.11 -8.54
CA ALA A 80 -11.60 1.78 -8.95
C ALA A 80 -11.55 0.37 -9.54
N SER A 81 -10.98 0.25 -10.74
CA SER A 81 -10.75 -1.06 -11.34
C SER A 81 -9.66 -1.82 -10.58
N THR A 82 -9.69 -3.14 -10.69
CA THR A 82 -8.65 -4.05 -10.18
C THR A 82 -7.24 -3.69 -10.66
N ARG A 83 -7.10 -3.12 -11.87
CA ARG A 83 -5.79 -2.64 -12.39
C ARG A 83 -5.37 -1.37 -11.69
N LYS A 84 -6.33 -0.48 -11.42
CA LYS A 84 -6.07 0.75 -10.67
C LYS A 84 -5.66 0.45 -9.23
N LEU A 85 -6.28 -0.54 -8.59
CA LEU A 85 -5.89 -1.01 -7.26
C LEU A 85 -4.45 -1.55 -7.24
N GLU A 86 -4.08 -2.38 -8.22
CA GLU A 86 -2.71 -2.87 -8.37
C GLU A 86 -1.69 -1.72 -8.52
N GLU A 87 -2.02 -0.72 -9.34
CA GLU A 87 -1.18 0.47 -9.54
C GLU A 87 -1.03 1.26 -8.23
N LEU A 88 -2.14 1.54 -7.54
CA LEU A 88 -2.14 2.30 -6.28
C LEU A 88 -1.29 1.62 -5.21
N CYS A 89 -1.36 0.29 -5.06
CA CYS A 89 -0.50 -0.45 -4.13
C CYS A 89 1.00 -0.38 -4.47
N ARG A 90 1.38 0.09 -5.65
CA ARG A 90 2.79 0.30 -6.05
C ARG A 90 3.24 1.75 -5.92
N THR A 91 2.33 2.70 -6.06
CA THR A 91 2.67 4.12 -6.23
C THR A 91 2.20 5.01 -5.09
N ASP A 92 1.07 4.70 -4.45
CA ASP A 92 0.47 5.55 -3.42
C ASP A 92 0.82 5.02 -2.02
N ILE A 93 1.44 5.89 -1.22
CA ILE A 93 1.94 5.55 0.11
C ILE A 93 0.83 5.04 1.04
N ARG A 94 -0.40 5.53 0.92
CA ARG A 94 -1.53 5.13 1.79
C ARG A 94 -1.89 3.68 1.51
N PHE A 95 -1.95 3.32 0.24
CA PHE A 95 -2.23 1.96 -0.21
C PHE A 95 -1.09 1.00 0.11
N MET A 96 0.16 1.46 0.00
CA MET A 96 1.32 0.70 0.45
C MET A 96 1.25 0.40 1.95
N PHE A 97 0.89 1.38 2.79
CA PHE A 97 0.72 1.16 4.23
C PHE A 97 -0.43 0.21 4.55
N LEU A 98 -1.61 0.41 3.96
CA LEU A 98 -2.78 -0.46 4.18
C LEU A 98 -2.50 -1.91 3.78
N MET A 99 -1.71 -2.12 2.73
CA MET A 99 -1.28 -3.45 2.28
C MET A 99 -0.02 -3.96 2.98
N ASN A 100 0.51 -3.28 4.00
CA ASN A 100 1.77 -3.66 4.64
C ASN A 100 2.91 -3.91 3.63
N ASN A 101 3.03 -3.02 2.63
CA ASN A 101 3.93 -3.09 1.48
C ASN A 101 3.77 -4.31 0.55
N TYR A 102 2.76 -5.14 0.74
CA TYR A 102 2.40 -6.16 -0.24
C TYR A 102 1.89 -5.51 -1.53
N ARG A 103 2.25 -6.11 -2.67
CA ARG A 103 1.90 -5.63 -4.01
C ARG A 103 1.01 -6.66 -4.72
N PRO A 104 -0.27 -6.79 -4.31
CA PRO A 104 -1.21 -7.69 -4.97
C PRO A 104 -1.35 -7.33 -6.45
N SER A 105 -1.44 -8.36 -7.29
CA SER A 105 -1.75 -8.18 -8.70
C SER A 105 -3.24 -7.93 -8.92
N HIS A 106 -3.60 -7.41 -10.08
CA HIS A 106 -4.97 -7.33 -10.57
C HIS A 106 -5.75 -8.62 -10.34
N GLN A 107 -5.13 -9.78 -10.60
CA GLN A 107 -5.77 -11.09 -10.43
C GLN A 107 -6.03 -11.43 -8.96
N ALA A 108 -5.17 -10.97 -8.05
CA ALA A 108 -5.43 -11.12 -6.62
C ALA A 108 -6.65 -10.29 -6.18
N PHE A 109 -6.77 -9.04 -6.65
CA PHE A 109 -7.97 -8.24 -6.40
C PHE A 109 -9.22 -8.83 -7.04
N HIS A 110 -9.12 -9.36 -8.25
CA HIS A 110 -10.24 -10.01 -8.92
C HIS A 110 -10.76 -11.21 -8.10
N ARG A 111 -9.87 -12.10 -7.65
CA ARG A 111 -10.24 -13.23 -6.78
C ARG A 111 -10.84 -12.75 -5.46
N PHE A 112 -10.24 -11.75 -4.82
CA PHE A 112 -10.79 -11.21 -3.58
C PHE A 112 -12.22 -10.67 -3.77
N ILE A 113 -12.45 -9.89 -4.83
CA ILE A 113 -13.77 -9.30 -5.10
C ILE A 113 -14.81 -10.36 -5.43
N HIS A 114 -14.42 -11.39 -6.18
CA HIS A 114 -15.34 -12.41 -6.68
C HIS A 114 -15.59 -13.56 -5.69
N ASP A 115 -14.54 -14.03 -5.02
CA ASP A 115 -14.58 -15.26 -4.23
C ASP A 115 -14.67 -14.98 -2.71
N ASP A 116 -14.08 -13.88 -2.24
CA ASP A 116 -13.95 -13.61 -0.81
C ASP A 116 -14.96 -12.58 -0.28
N LEU A 117 -15.66 -11.84 -1.13
CA LEU A 117 -16.68 -10.88 -0.69
C LEU A 117 -18.06 -11.52 -0.71
N LYS A 118 -18.77 -11.38 0.41
CA LYS A 118 -20.14 -11.92 0.58
C LYS A 118 -21.20 -11.05 -0.11
N MET A 119 -20.85 -9.81 -0.41
CA MET A 119 -21.73 -8.86 -1.07
C MET A 119 -21.17 -8.56 -2.46
N PRO A 120 -21.99 -8.66 -3.52
CA PRO A 120 -21.59 -8.19 -4.83
C PRO A 120 -21.43 -6.67 -4.78
N ILE A 121 -20.51 -6.17 -5.60
CA ILE A 121 -20.20 -4.76 -5.73
C ILE A 121 -20.35 -4.34 -7.19
#